data_AF-A0A965IA00-F1
#
_entry.id   AF-A0A965IA00-F1
#
_cell.length_a   1.000
_cell.length_b   1.000
_cell.length_c   1.000
_cell.angle_alpha   90.00
_cell.angle_beta   90.00
_cell.angle_gamma   90.00
#
_symmetry.space_group_name_H-M   'P 1'
#
loop_
_entity.id
_entity.type
_entity.pdbx_description
1 polymer ?
#
loop_
_entity_poly.entity_id
_entity_poly.type
_entity_poly.pdbx_seq_one_letter_code
_entity_poly.pdbx_strand_id
1 'polypeptide(L)' 'MKFSETWYVIEKNKRLEVVSQTIYESLEPESFVMIQLFDSKREATSEVMRLIREQSKEALEKIIELEKNKPHSIK' A
#
# COMPACT_ATOMS: atom_id res chain seq x y z
N MET A 1 7.89 -31.76 -2.89
CA MET A 1 6.65 -30.96 -2.89
C MET A 1 7.07 -29.50 -2.80
N LYS A 2 6.79 -28.66 -3.82
CA LYS A 2 7.07 -27.22 -3.72
C LYS A 2 5.91 -26.61 -2.93
N PHE A 3 6.13 -26.25 -1.68
CA PHE A 3 5.22 -25.36 -0.97
C PHE A 3 5.26 -24.03 -1.72
N SER A 4 4.17 -23.64 -2.38
CA SER A 4 4.02 -22.30 -2.93
C SER A 4 3.98 -21.37 -1.73
N GLU A 5 5.07 -20.67 -1.47
CA GLU A 5 5.13 -19.69 -0.39
C GLU A 5 4.14 -18.57 -0.71
N THR A 6 3.09 -18.41 0.11
CA THR A 6 2.12 -17.33 -0.04
C THR A 6 2.76 -16.00 0.37
N TRP A 7 2.47 -14.95 -0.39
CA TRP A 7 2.95 -13.59 -0.16
C TRP A 7 1.79 -12.68 0.19
N TYR A 8 1.99 -11.81 1.17
CA TYR A 8 0.96 -10.94 1.72
C TYR A 8 1.35 -9.50 1.48
N VAL A 9 0.39 -8.72 1.01
CA VAL A 9 0.45 -7.26 1.04
C VAL A 9 -0.26 -6.80 2.30
N ILE A 10 0.47 -6.08 3.13
CA ILE A 10 -0.04 -5.54 4.40
C ILE A 10 0.21 -4.04 4.47
N GLU A 11 -0.56 -3.34 5.29
CA GLU A 11 -0.24 -2.00 5.74
C GLU A 11 0.23 -2.05 7.19
N LYS A 12 1.44 -1.52 7.45
CA LYS A 12 2.02 -1.40 8.79
C LYS A 12 2.65 -0.02 8.92
N ASN A 13 2.35 0.70 10.01
CA ASN A 13 2.88 2.04 10.26
C ASN A 13 2.71 3.01 9.06
N LYS A 14 1.54 2.98 8.39
CA LYS A 14 1.22 3.76 7.19
C LYS A 14 2.12 3.47 5.97
N ARG A 15 2.69 2.27 5.91
CA ARG A 15 3.51 1.80 4.79
C ARG A 15 2.97 0.48 4.28
N LEU A 16 2.90 0.37 2.95
CA LEU A 16 2.60 -0.88 2.27
C LEU A 16 3.86 -1.74 2.25
N GLU A 17 3.72 -2.99 2.70
CA GLU A 17 4.80 -3.95 2.77
C GLU A 17 4.40 -5.27 2.11
N VAL A 18 5.38 -5.94 1.49
CA VAL A 18 5.23 -7.31 0.98
C VAL A 18 5.97 -8.23 1.93
N VAL A 19 5.25 -9.16 2.55
CA VAL A 19 5.81 -10.13 3.51
C VAL A 19 5.54 -11.56 3.06
N SER A 20 6.45 -12.48 3.34
CA SER A 20 6.20 -13.91 3.12
C SER A 20 5.31 -14.49 4.21
N GLN A 21 4.76 -15.69 3.99
CA GLN A 21 3.96 -16.41 4.97
C GLN A 21 4.64 -16.52 6.33
N THR A 22 5.91 -16.92 6.37
CA THR A 22 6.67 -17.06 7.63
C THR A 22 6.75 -15.75 8.41
N ILE A 23 6.94 -14.63 7.71
CA ILE A 23 6.96 -13.31 8.36
C ILE A 23 5.56 -12.95 8.84
N TYR A 24 4.54 -13.13 8.00
CA TYR A 24 3.14 -12.85 8.32
C TYR A 24 2.68 -13.56 9.60
N GLU A 25 2.99 -14.84 9.73
CA GLU A 25 2.65 -15.65 10.91
C GLU A 25 3.37 -15.19 12.20
N SER A 26 4.48 -14.46 12.07
CA SER A 26 5.22 -13.89 13.21
C SER A 26 4.78 -12.48 13.61
N LEU A 27 3.88 -11.86 12.84
CA LEU A 27 3.38 -10.52 13.14
C LEU A 27 2.29 -10.57 14.21
N GLU A 28 2.28 -9.59 15.11
CA GLU A 28 1.17 -9.41 16.03
C GLU A 28 -0.10 -9.00 15.25
N PRO A 29 -1.24 -9.69 15.40
CA PRO A 29 -2.43 -9.49 14.56
C PRO A 29 -2.98 -8.05 14.52
N GLU A 30 -2.79 -7.28 15.60
CA GLU A 30 -3.26 -5.89 15.69
C GLU A 30 -2.22 -4.86 15.20
N SER A 31 -1.02 -5.31 14.82
CA SER A 31 0.09 -4.43 14.41
C SER A 31 0.08 -4.07 12.93
N PHE A 32 -0.82 -4.65 12.13
CA PHE A 32 -0.93 -4.44 10.69
C PHE A 32 -2.36 -4.63 10.19
N VAL A 33 -2.62 -4.20 8.96
CA VAL A 33 -3.85 -4.50 8.21
C VAL A 33 -3.49 -5.39 7.03
N MET A 34 -4.09 -6.58 6.93
CA MET A 34 -3.95 -7.42 5.74
C MET A 34 -4.78 -6.84 4.60
N ILE A 35 -4.14 -6.60 3.44
CA ILE A 35 -4.81 -6.07 2.25
C ILE A 35 -5.18 -7.21 1.31
N GLN A 36 -4.18 -8.00 0.88
CA GLN A 36 -4.37 -9.07 -0.11
C GLN A 36 -3.24 -10.10 -0.03
N LEU A 37 -3.52 -11.34 -0.46
CA LEU A 37 -2.55 -12.42 -0.59
C LEU A 37 -2.32 -12.80 -2.06
N PHE A 38 -1.15 -13.36 -2.34
CA PHE A 38 -0.66 -13.72 -3.67
C PHE A 38 0.14 -15.01 -3.65
N ASP A 39 0.12 -15.75 -4.76
CA ASP A 39 0.89 -16.98 -4.92
C ASP A 39 2.36 -16.73 -5.26
N SER A 40 2.70 -15.49 -5.63
CA SER A 40 4.07 -15.09 -5.94
C SER A 40 4.44 -13.72 -5.37
N LYS A 41 5.71 -13.61 -4.94
CA LYS A 41 6.30 -12.33 -4.50
C LYS A 41 6.16 -11.24 -5.57
N ARG A 42 6.30 -11.63 -6.84
CA ARG A 42 6.28 -10.71 -7.97
C ARG A 42 4.92 -10.03 -8.09
N GLU A 43 3.83 -10.79 -7.98
CA GLU A 43 2.47 -10.26 -8.02
C GLU A 43 2.21 -9.34 -6.82
N ALA A 44 2.56 -9.78 -5.60
CA ALA A 44 2.43 -8.94 -4.40
C ALA A 44 3.21 -7.62 -4.53
N THR A 45 4.43 -7.66 -5.08
CA THR A 45 5.24 -6.46 -5.31
C THR A 45 4.63 -5.55 -6.37
N SER A 46 4.13 -6.14 -7.47
CA SER A 46 3.43 -5.39 -8.50
C SER A 46 2.20 -4.69 -7.96
N GLU A 47 1.47 -5.34 -7.06
CA GLU A 47 0.30 -4.78 -6.40
C GLU A 47 0.67 -3.60 -5.48
N VAL A 48 1.70 -3.75 -4.65
CA VAL A 48 2.20 -2.63 -3.83
C VAL A 48 2.58 -1.43 -4.70
N MET A 49 3.26 -1.66 -5.83
CA MET A 49 3.59 -0.58 -6.76
C MET A 49 2.34 0.07 -7.37
N ARG A 50 1.30 -0.71 -7.68
CA ARG A 50 0.01 -0.19 -8.18
C ARG A 50 -0.65 0.71 -7.14
N LEU A 51 -0.77 0.23 -5.90
CA LEU A 51 -1.39 0.97 -4.81
C LEU A 51 -0.65 2.28 -4.48
N ILE A 52 0.69 2.26 -4.45
CA ILE A 52 1.50 3.48 -4.22
C ILE A 52 1.25 4.52 -5.32
N ARG A 53 1.16 4.09 -6.58
CA ARG A 53 0.87 5.00 -7.70
C ARG A 53 -0.52 5.61 -7.59
N GLU A 54 -1.52 4.83 -7.20
CA GLU A 54 -2.88 5.31 -6.99
C GLU A 54 -2.94 6.33 -5.85
N GLN A 55 -2.36 6.00 -4.69
CA GLN A 55 -2.27 6.93 -3.55
C GLN A 55 -1.54 8.23 -3.92
N SER A 56 -0.45 8.14 -4.69
CA SER A 56 0.30 9.32 -5.15
C SER A 56 -0.54 10.18 -6.11
N LYS A 57 -1.26 9.54 -7.03
CA LYS A 57 -2.13 10.23 -7.98
C LYS A 57 -3.25 10.97 -7.25
N GLU A 58 -3.94 10.32 -6.32
CA GLU A 58 -4.99 10.94 -5.50
C GLU A 58 -4.46 12.11 -4.67
N ALA A 59 -3.27 11.97 -4.08
CA ALA A 59 -2.63 13.04 -3.33
C ALA A 59 -2.32 14.26 -4.21
N LEU A 60 -1.80 14.04 -5.41
CA LEU A 60 -1.54 15.10 -6.39
C LEU A 60 -2.83 15.80 -6.83
N GLU A 61 -3.90 15.04 -7.11
CA GLU A 61 -5.20 15.60 -7.50
C GLU A 61 -5.77 16.49 -6.39
N LYS A 62 -5.69 16.05 -5.12
CA LYS A 62 -6.12 16.85 -3.97
C LYS A 62 -5.31 18.14 -3.82
N ILE A 63 -3.99 18.09 -4.03
CA ILE A 63 -3.14 19.29 -3.98
C ILE A 63 -3.56 20.29 -5.06
N ILE A 64 -3.77 19.83 -6.29
CA ILE A 64 -4.22 20.68 -7.40
C ILE A 64 -5.58 21.31 -7.10
N GLU A 65 -6.52 20.54 -6.55
CA GLU A 65 -7.83 21.06 -6.16
C GLU A 65 -7.74 22.14 -5.08
N LEU A 66 -6.91 21.91 -4.06
CA LEU A 66 -6.66 22.89 -3.00
C LEU A 66 -6.04 24.18 -3.55
N GLU A 67 -5.12 24.09 -4.53
CA GLU A 67 -4.54 25.27 -5.16
C GLU A 67 -5.55 26.05 -6.00
N LYS A 68 -6.42 25.37 -6.73
CA LYS A 68 -7.51 26.02 -7.50
C LYS A 68 -8.50 26.76 -6.60
N ASN A 69 -8.76 26.20 -5.41
CA ASN A 69 -9.72 26.75 -4.45
C ASN A 69 -9.11 27.76 -3.49
N LYS A 70 -7.82 28.13 -3.62
CA LYS A 70 -7.23 29.21 -2.81
C LYS A 70 -7.93 30.53 -3.15
N PRO A 71 -8.57 31.21 -2.18
CA PRO A 71 -9.12 32.53 -2.43
C PRO A 71 -7.99 33.45 -2.85
N HIS A 72 -8.16 34.11 -4.00
CA HIS A 72 -7.29 35.21 -4.37
C HIS A 72 -7.44 36.27 -3.29
N SER A 73 -6.44 36.39 -2.43
CA SER A 73 -6.39 37.47 -1.45
C SER A 73 -6.22 38.76 -2.24
N ILE A 74 -7.33 39.45 -2.50
CA ILE A 74 -7.35 40.78 -3.09
C ILE A 74 -6.68 41.69 -2.05
N LYS A 75 -5.42 42.04 -2.31
CA LYS A 75 -4.72 43.13 -1.61
C LYS A 75 -5.15 44.47 -2.19
#